data_AF-A0A3N5HXA0-F1
#
_entry.id   AF-A0A3N5HXA0-F1
#
_cell.length_a   1.000
_cell.length_b   1.000
_cell.length_c   1.000
_cell.angle_alpha   90.00
_cell.angle_beta   90.00
_cell.angle_gamma   90.00
#
_symmetry.space_group_name_H-M   'P 1'
#
loop_
_entity.id
_entity.type
_entity.pdbx_description
1 polymer ?
#
loop_
_entity_poly.entity_id
_entity_poly.type
_entity_poly.pdbx_seq_one_letter_code
_entity_poly.pdbx_strand_id
1 'polypeptide(L)' 'MSVVTLVSFDIDGTLEIGDPPGIISIAAVRAARRLGYVVGSCSDRPLAHQRRLWHRLELNPDFTVLKHRLAEVRAA' A
#
# COMPACT_ATOMS: atom_id res chain seq x y z
N MET A 1 2.53 15.89 -19.82
CA MET A 1 2.77 15.01 -18.65
C MET A 1 1.62 14.04 -18.58
N SER A 2 1.88 12.72 -18.54
CA SER A 2 0.83 11.73 -18.30
C SER A 2 0.44 11.77 -16.82
N VAL A 3 -0.87 11.68 -16.54
CA VAL A 3 -1.36 11.57 -15.17
C VAL A 3 -1.01 10.17 -14.65
N VAL A 4 -0.32 10.10 -13.51
CA VAL A 4 -0.03 8.86 -12.80
C VAL A 4 -1.06 8.70 -11.69
N THR A 5 -1.75 7.56 -11.65
CA THR A 5 -2.68 7.25 -10.55
C THR A 5 -1.92 6.59 -9.42
N LEU A 6 -1.99 7.18 -8.24
CA LEU A 6 -1.45 6.63 -7.00
C LEU A 6 -2.57 5.97 -6.20
N VAL A 7 -2.32 4.75 -5.71
CA VAL A 7 -3.23 4.01 -4.83
C VAL A 7 -2.49 3.67 -3.54
N SER A 8 -2.98 4.24 -2.45
CA SER A 8 -2.49 3.94 -1.10
C SER A 8 -3.47 2.99 -0.40
N PHE A 9 -2.97 1.87 0.09
CA PHE A 9 -3.74 0.93 0.89
C PHE A 9 -3.49 1.16 2.38
N ASP A 10 -4.56 1.25 3.18
CA ASP A 10 -4.45 0.91 4.60
C ASP A 10 -4.24 -0.61 4.74
N ILE A 11 -3.88 -1.09 5.93
CA ILE A 11 -3.65 -2.52 6.18
C ILE A 11 -4.86 -3.13 6.87
N ASP A 12 -5.12 -2.73 8.12
CA ASP A 12 -6.13 -3.35 8.96
C ASP A 12 -7.55 -2.95 8.52
N GLY A 13 -8.44 -3.94 8.45
CA GLY A 13 -9.80 -3.78 7.90
C GLY A 13 -9.85 -3.50 6.39
N THR A 14 -8.70 -3.44 5.69
CA THR A 14 -8.62 -3.10 4.27
C THR A 14 -8.05 -4.24 3.43
N LEU A 15 -6.81 -4.68 3.70
CA LEU A 15 -6.19 -5.79 2.99
C LEU A 15 -6.67 -7.12 3.59
N GLU A 16 -6.78 -8.16 2.77
CA GLU A 16 -7.16 -9.51 3.21
C GLU A 16 -6.21 -10.12 4.26
N ILE A 17 -5.02 -9.54 4.40
CA ILE A 17 -3.99 -9.91 5.37
C ILE A 17 -3.88 -8.94 6.56
N GLY A 18 -4.79 -7.97 6.65
CA GLY A 18 -4.92 -7.09 7.81
C GLY A 18 -5.43 -7.83 9.05
N ASP A 19 -5.44 -7.15 10.18
CA ASP A 19 -6.00 -7.64 11.45
C ASP A 19 -6.89 -6.54 12.07
N PRO A 20 -8.24 -6.60 11.91
CA PRO A 20 -8.98 -7.66 11.23
C PRO A 20 -8.75 -7.68 9.70
N PRO A 21 -8.99 -8.80 9.00
CA PRO A 21 -8.84 -8.87 7.55
C PRO A 21 -9.90 -8.01 6.86
N GLY A 22 -9.51 -7.35 5.77
CA GLY A 22 -10.39 -6.58 4.90
C GLY A 22 -10.73 -7.28 3.59
N ILE A 23 -11.43 -6.57 2.71
CA ILE A 23 -11.98 -7.13 1.46
C ILE A 23 -11.02 -7.03 0.26
N ILE A 24 -9.94 -6.26 0.36
CA ILE A 24 -9.01 -6.05 -0.76
C ILE A 24 -7.98 -7.18 -0.79
N SER A 25 -8.05 -8.00 -1.83
CA SER A 25 -7.11 -9.11 -2.00
C SER A 25 -5.72 -8.64 -2.45
N ILE A 26 -4.69 -9.42 -2.13
CA ILE A 26 -3.34 -9.20 -2.65
C ILE A 26 -3.31 -9.38 -4.18
N ALA A 27 -4.21 -10.20 -4.73
CA ALA A 27 -4.40 -10.31 -6.18
C ALA A 27 -4.86 -8.98 -6.80
N ALA A 28 -5.75 -8.23 -6.13
CA ALA A 28 -6.18 -6.90 -6.56
C ALA A 28 -5.04 -5.88 -6.48
N VAL A 29 -4.23 -5.92 -5.41
CA VAL A 29 -3.02 -5.08 -5.28
C VAL A 29 -2.05 -5.36 -6.43
N ARG A 30 -1.82 -6.63 -6.79
CA ARG A 30 -0.98 -7.00 -7.95
C ARG A 30 -1.58 -6.53 -9.27
N ALA A 31 -2.90 -6.58 -9.42
CA ALA A 31 -3.57 -6.09 -10.62
C ALA A 31 -3.40 -4.58 -10.79
N ALA A 32 -3.55 -3.80 -9.71
CA ALA A 32 -3.31 -2.35 -9.71
C ALA A 32 -1.90 -2.01 -10.22
N ARG A 33 -0.87 -2.73 -9.77
CA ARG A 33 0.51 -2.54 -10.26
C ARG A 33 0.65 -2.86 -11.74
N ARG A 34 0.03 -3.94 -12.22
CA ARG A 34 0.05 -4.31 -13.65
C ARG A 34 -0.64 -3.28 -14.55
N LEU A 35 -1.59 -2.53 -14.01
CA LEU A 35 -2.25 -1.41 -14.69
C LEU A 35 -1.41 -0.13 -14.72
N GLY A 36 -0.21 -0.14 -14.14
CA GLY A 36 0.70 1.01 -14.12
C GLY A 36 0.43 1.99 -12.98
N TYR A 37 -0.35 1.61 -11.97
CA TYR A 37 -0.55 2.45 -10.78
C TYR A 37 0.68 2.39 -9.87
N VAL A 38 0.97 3.53 -9.24
CA VAL A 38 1.93 3.63 -8.14
C VAL A 38 1.22 3.14 -6.88
N VAL A 39 1.73 2.07 -6.28
CA VAL A 39 1.07 1.36 -5.19
C VAL A 39 1.94 1.35 -3.93
N GLY A 40 1.33 1.69 -2.81
CA GLY A 40 1.99 1.61 -1.51
C GLY A 40 1.01 1.51 -0.35
N SER A 41 1.53 1.66 0.87
CA SER A 41 0.71 1.67 2.08
C SER A 41 0.85 2.95 2.89
N CYS A 42 -0.30 3.37 3.46
CA CYS A 42 -0.37 4.32 4.56
C CYS A 42 -1.18 3.70 5.70
N SER A 43 -0.47 3.24 6.72
CA SER A 43 -1.04 2.58 7.89
C SER A 43 -0.48 3.19 9.17
N ASP A 44 -1.20 3.04 10.27
CA ASP A 44 -0.70 3.37 11.61
C ASP A 44 0.29 2.32 12.12
N ARG A 45 0.40 1.16 11.46
CA ARG A 45 1.44 0.17 11.75
C ARG A 45 2.84 0.77 11.52
N PRO A 46 3.83 0.45 12.38
CA PRO A 46 5.21 0.92 12.21
C PRO A 46 5.77 0.60 10.82
N LEU A 47 6.59 1.48 10.24
CA LEU A 47 7.14 1.31 8.88
C LEU A 47 7.85 -0.04 8.69
N ALA A 48 8.63 -0.48 9.68
CA ALA A 48 9.29 -1.79 9.64
C ALA A 48 8.29 -2.96 9.56
N HIS A 49 7.13 -2.81 10.19
CA HIS A 49 6.04 -3.78 10.08
C HIS A 49 5.45 -3.77 8.67
N GLN A 50 5.09 -2.60 8.13
CA GLN A 50 4.55 -2.49 6.77
C GLN A 50 5.50 -3.13 5.74
N ARG A 51 6.80 -2.78 5.80
CA ARG A 51 7.83 -3.33 4.89
C ARG A 51 7.97 -4.85 5.01
N ARG A 52 7.97 -5.40 6.22
CA ARG A 52 8.02 -6.86 6.43
C ARG A 52 6.80 -7.56 5.85
N LEU A 53 5.63 -6.97 6.01
CA LEU A 53 4.38 -7.51 5.49
C LEU A 53 4.42 -7.58 3.96
N TRP A 54 4.85 -6.50 3.29
CA TRP A 54 5.03 -6.51 1.84
C TRP A 54 6.10 -7.49 1.37
N HIS A 55 7.23 -7.56 2.06
CA HIS A 55 8.31 -8.51 1.75
C HIS A 55 7.84 -9.97 1.82
N ARG A 56 7.04 -10.34 2.83
CA ARG A 56 6.46 -11.70 2.95
C ARG A 56 5.54 -12.06 1.79
N LEU A 57 4.95 -11.06 1.14
CA LEU A 57 4.12 -11.23 -0.05
C LEU A 57 4.93 -11.17 -1.35
N GLU A 58 6.26 -11.04 -1.28
CA GLU A 58 7.12 -10.84 -2.45
C GLU A 58 6.66 -9.63 -3.28
N LEU A 59 6.23 -8.58 -2.59
CA LEU A 59 5.84 -7.30 -3.17
C LEU A 59 6.78 -6.21 -2.67
N ASN A 60 7.38 -5.46 -3.60
CA ASN A 60 8.09 -4.24 -3.28
C ASN A 60 7.20 -3.03 -3.61
N PRO A 61 6.49 -2.44 -2.64
CA PRO A 61 5.63 -1.28 -2.88
C PRO A 61 6.49 -0.06 -3.26
N ASP A 62 5.90 0.87 -4.00
CA ASP A 62 6.56 2.11 -4.41
C ASP A 62 6.75 3.06 -3.21
N PHE A 63 5.92 2.93 -2.17
CA PHE A 63 6.08 3.64 -0.91
C PHE A 63 5.50 2.88 0.29
N THR A 64 6.05 3.17 1.47
CA THR A 64 5.48 2.80 2.78
C THR A 64 5.55 4.01 3.69
N VAL A 65 4.42 4.53 4.14
CA VAL A 65 4.34 5.77 4.91
C VAL A 65 3.39 5.58 6.11
N LEU A 66 3.57 6.39 7.16
CA LEU A 66 2.64 6.42 8.28
C LEU A 66 1.40 7.23 7.86
N LYS A 67 0.20 6.79 8.27
CA LYS A 67 -1.07 7.39 7.81
C LYS A 67 -1.12 8.93 7.96
N HIS A 68 -0.61 9.46 9.07
CA HIS A 68 -0.53 10.91 9.31
C HIS A 68 0.47 11.68 8.42
N ARG A 69 1.35 10.99 7.70
CA ARG A 69 2.34 11.56 6.76
C ARG A 69 1.97 11.38 5.29
N LEU A 70 0.75 10.91 4.98
CA LEU A 70 0.31 10.69 3.59
C LEU A 70 0.46 11.95 2.71
N ALA A 71 0.28 13.14 3.29
CA ALA A 71 0.43 14.40 2.57
C ALA A 71 1.83 14.59 1.94
N GLU A 72 2.86 14.01 2.56
CA GLU A 72 4.24 14.11 2.06
C GLU A 72 4.45 13.28 0.79
N VAL A 73 3.73 12.17 0.62
CA VAL A 73 3.78 11.33 -0.59
C VAL A 73 3.16 12.06 -1.77
N ARG A 74 2.08 12.82 -1.55
CA ARG A 74 1.41 13.57 -2.63
C ARG A 74 2.24 14.76 -3.14
N ALA A 75 3.19 15.23 -2.34
CA ALA A 75 4.01 16.40 -2.65
C ALA A 75 5.31 16.07 -3.40
N ALA A 76 5.67 14.78 -3.51
CA ALA A 76 6.86 14.27 -4.20
C ALA A 76 6.55 13.89 -5.66
#